data_AF-A0A7C1UCN0-F1
#
_entry.id   AF-A0A7C1UCN0-F1
#
_cell.length_a   1.000
_cell.length_b   1.000
_cell.length_c   1.000
_cell.angle_alpha   90.00
_cell.angle_beta   90.00
_cell.angle_gamma   90.00
#
_symmetry.space_group_name_H-M   'P 1'
#
loop_
_entity.id
_entity.type
_entity.pdbx_description
1 polymer ?
#
loop_
_entity_poly.entity_id
_entity_poly.type
_entity_poly.pdbx_seq_one_letter_code
_entity_poly.pdbx_strand_id
1 'polypeptide(L)'
;MFPTFCVERWRYFSSSPGDYWATIDDMILYGGDASTVDLDAAPDPLLAKTKQIYAAFLNGALVEGGQAIDGNIVQTSIWGAQLYEDSHGDTYEINNTIESIIADSSAVAGWNNVKVLNLWRNANCTGDVQSQLVMTPVPGAGLLGAVGLGLASLRLRRRRATADA
;
A
#
# COMPACT_ATOMS: atom_id res chain seq x y z
N MET A 1 9.02 -7.01 -8.75
CA MET A 1 8.01 -6.97 -7.67
C MET A 1 8.05 -5.57 -7.10
N PHE A 2 6.92 -4.87 -7.02
CA PHE A 2 6.83 -3.59 -6.31
C PHE A 2 6.65 -3.93 -4.82
N PRO A 3 7.65 -3.71 -3.95
CA PRO A 3 7.43 -3.88 -2.52
C PRO A 3 6.51 -2.74 -2.04
N THR A 4 5.32 -3.11 -1.62
CA THR A 4 4.40 -2.24 -0.88
C THR A 4 4.00 -2.92 0.41
N PHE A 5 3.41 -2.15 1.31
CA PHE A 5 2.96 -2.57 2.62
C PHE A 5 1.45 -2.44 2.72
N CYS A 6 0.87 -3.37 3.45
CA CYS A 6 -0.53 -3.34 3.81
C CYS A 6 -0.75 -2.25 4.86
N VAL A 7 -1.78 -1.42 4.66
CA VAL A 7 -2.19 -0.44 5.66
C VAL A 7 -3.01 -1.14 6.74
N GLU A 8 -3.96 -1.98 6.33
CA GLU A 8 -4.81 -2.75 7.25
C GLU A 8 -4.20 -4.13 7.53
N ARG A 9 -4.26 -4.59 8.78
CA ARG A 9 -3.67 -5.86 9.20
C ARG A 9 -4.52 -7.08 8.90
N TRP A 10 -5.82 -6.98 9.13
CA TRP A 10 -6.74 -8.12 9.10
C TRP A 10 -7.36 -8.35 7.72
N ARG A 11 -6.90 -7.60 6.73
CA ARG A 11 -7.25 -7.72 5.34
C ARG A 11 -6.13 -8.47 4.63
N TYR A 12 -6.50 -9.38 3.74
CA TYR A 12 -5.53 -10.22 3.06
C TYR A 12 -5.76 -10.18 1.56
N PHE A 13 -4.68 -9.85 0.85
CA PHE A 13 -4.62 -10.06 -0.58
C PHE A 13 -4.69 -11.56 -0.88
N SER A 14 -5.82 -12.01 -1.44
CA SER A 14 -5.92 -13.37 -1.97
C SER A 14 -5.10 -13.44 -3.25
N SER A 15 -4.12 -14.35 -3.35
CA SER A 15 -3.36 -14.59 -4.58
C SER A 15 -4.17 -15.33 -5.67
N SER A 16 -5.46 -15.58 -5.43
CA SER A 16 -6.37 -16.19 -6.40
C SER A 16 -6.44 -15.34 -7.67
N PRO A 17 -6.31 -15.92 -8.88
CA PRO A 17 -6.43 -15.17 -10.11
C PRO A 17 -7.84 -14.54 -10.23
N GLY A 18 -7.89 -13.22 -10.40
CA GLY A 18 -9.12 -12.44 -10.54
C GLY A 18 -8.82 -11.00 -10.95
N ASP A 19 -9.81 -10.33 -11.52
CA ASP A 19 -9.73 -8.89 -11.75
C ASP A 19 -9.96 -8.19 -10.41
N TYR A 20 -9.10 -7.22 -10.08
CA TYR A 20 -9.27 -6.31 -8.95
C TYR A 20 -9.59 -4.92 -9.49
N TRP A 21 -10.41 -4.19 -8.75
CA TRP A 21 -10.64 -2.77 -8.97
C TRP A 21 -9.85 -1.99 -7.92
N ALA A 22 -9.52 -0.74 -8.20
CA ALA A 22 -8.75 0.07 -7.27
C ALA A 22 -9.14 1.55 -7.31
N THR A 23 -9.03 2.19 -6.16
CA THR A 23 -9.06 3.66 -6.03
C THR A 23 -7.78 4.14 -5.34
N ILE A 24 -7.43 5.42 -5.54
CA ILE A 24 -6.29 6.05 -4.88
C ILE A 24 -6.80 7.24 -4.08
N ASP A 25 -6.62 7.18 -2.77
CA ASP A 25 -7.27 8.10 -1.82
C ASP A 25 -6.31 8.51 -0.70
N ASP A 26 -6.68 9.56 0.05
CA ASP A 26 -6.06 9.89 1.34
C ASP A 26 -6.67 9.12 2.51
N MET A 27 -7.71 8.33 2.24
CA MET A 27 -8.49 7.59 3.22
C MET A 27 -8.42 6.08 2.93
N ILE A 28 -8.37 5.31 4.01
CA ILE A 28 -8.56 3.87 4.05
C ILE A 28 -10.07 3.66 4.04
N LEU A 29 -10.59 3.01 2.99
CA LEU A 29 -12.03 2.90 2.78
C LEU A 29 -12.57 1.57 3.28
N TYR A 30 -13.63 1.63 4.08
CA TYR A 30 -14.41 0.49 4.59
C TYR A 30 -13.54 -0.56 5.28
N GLY A 31 -13.29 -0.31 6.57
CA GLY A 31 -12.57 -1.25 7.43
C GLY A 31 -13.34 -2.55 7.71
N GLY A 32 -12.85 -3.30 8.69
CA GLY A 32 -13.44 -4.58 9.11
C GLY A 32 -12.43 -5.73 9.07
N ASP A 33 -12.86 -6.89 9.55
CA ASP A 33 -12.03 -8.10 9.54
C ASP A 33 -11.96 -8.75 8.15
N ALA A 34 -11.11 -9.77 7.99
CA ALA A 34 -10.94 -10.51 6.73
C ALA A 34 -12.25 -11.04 6.11
N SER A 35 -13.30 -11.21 6.92
CA SER A 35 -14.53 -11.93 6.57
C SER A 35 -15.71 -11.01 6.26
N THR A 36 -15.71 -9.76 6.71
CA THR A 36 -16.78 -8.80 6.49
C THR A 36 -16.24 -7.46 6.06
N VAL A 37 -16.82 -6.87 5.01
CA VAL A 37 -16.62 -5.47 4.66
C VAL A 37 -17.70 -4.68 5.35
N ASP A 38 -17.31 -3.76 6.22
CA ASP A 38 -18.25 -2.83 6.83
C ASP A 38 -18.41 -1.61 5.92
N LEU A 39 -19.45 -1.66 5.08
CA LEU A 39 -19.77 -0.58 4.14
C LEU A 39 -20.33 0.67 4.83
N ASP A 40 -20.71 0.55 6.11
CA ASP A 40 -21.21 1.65 6.92
C ASP A 40 -20.09 2.25 7.81
N ALA A 41 -18.93 1.60 7.88
CA ALA A 41 -17.77 2.13 8.59
C ALA A 41 -17.32 3.46 7.97
N ALA A 42 -17.05 4.43 8.85
CA ALA A 42 -16.45 5.69 8.44
C ALA A 42 -15.04 5.43 7.88
N PRO A 43 -14.65 6.09 6.76
CA PRO A 43 -13.28 6.04 6.27
C PRO A 43 -12.26 6.50 7.30
N ASP A 44 -11.15 5.77 7.42
CA ASP A 44 -10.05 6.12 8.31
C ASP A 44 -8.99 6.95 7.57
N PRO A 45 -8.51 8.07 8.13
CA PRO A 45 -7.46 8.86 7.49
C PRO A 45 -6.13 8.10 7.49
N LEU A 46 -5.42 8.16 6.35
CA LEU A 46 -4.04 7.70 6.30
C LEU A 46 -3.15 8.67 7.10
N LEU A 47 -2.59 8.19 8.20
CA LEU A 47 -1.87 9.04 9.16
C LEU A 47 -0.53 9.52 8.60
N ALA A 48 -0.14 10.73 8.97
CA ALA A 48 1.09 11.37 8.49
C ALA A 48 2.34 10.52 8.79
N LYS A 49 2.38 9.87 9.96
CA LYS A 49 3.51 9.03 10.35
C LYS A 49 3.61 7.77 9.49
N THR A 50 2.48 7.15 9.12
CA THR A 50 2.42 6.06 8.14
C THR A 50 2.99 6.49 6.79
N LYS A 51 2.60 7.69 6.31
CA LYS A 51 3.11 8.27 5.07
C LYS A 51 4.62 8.51 5.11
N GLN A 52 5.14 9.00 6.23
CA GLN A 52 6.56 9.26 6.45
C GLN A 52 7.40 7.99 6.41
N ILE A 53 6.97 6.92 7.09
CA ILE A 53 7.67 5.62 7.08
C ILE A 53 7.77 5.08 5.65
N TYR A 54 6.68 5.13 4.89
CA TYR A 54 6.68 4.63 3.51
C TYR A 54 7.52 5.50 2.56
N ALA A 55 7.51 6.82 2.74
CA ALA A 55 8.40 7.70 1.98
C ALA A 55 9.87 7.40 2.28
N ALA A 56 10.24 7.21 3.56
CA ALA A 56 11.59 6.81 3.96
C ALA A 56 12.00 5.45 3.37
N PHE A 57 11.07 4.50 3.29
CA PHE A 57 11.30 3.23 2.62
C PHE A 57 11.61 3.44 1.12
N LEU A 58 10.77 4.19 0.40
CA LEU A 58 10.95 4.45 -1.03
C LEU A 58 12.23 5.24 -1.34
N ASN A 59 12.63 6.13 -0.42
CA ASN A 59 13.86 6.90 -0.52
C ASN A 59 15.12 6.08 -0.15
N GLY A 60 14.97 4.83 0.26
CA GLY A 60 16.09 3.98 0.68
C GLY A 60 16.74 4.41 1.99
N ALA A 61 16.03 5.18 2.82
CA ALA A 61 16.55 5.75 4.06
C ALA A 61 16.42 4.81 5.26
N LEU A 62 15.57 3.78 5.19
CA LEU A 62 15.39 2.78 6.26
C LEU A 62 16.56 1.79 6.30
N VAL A 63 17.71 2.28 6.80
CA VAL A 63 18.98 1.56 6.85
C VAL A 63 19.58 1.66 8.26
N GLU A 64 20.02 0.53 8.81
CA GLU A 64 20.70 0.43 10.10
C GLU A 64 22.02 -0.33 9.92
N GLY A 65 23.14 0.24 10.40
CA GLY A 65 24.46 -0.40 10.24
C GLY A 65 24.87 -0.64 8.78
N GLY A 66 24.32 0.13 7.83
CA GLY A 66 24.56 -0.05 6.39
C GLY A 66 23.73 -1.16 5.73
N GLN A 67 22.77 -1.76 6.44
CA GLN A 67 21.84 -2.76 5.92
C GLN A 67 20.41 -2.23 5.92
N ALA A 68 19.61 -2.61 4.92
CA ALA A 68 18.20 -2.27 4.90
C ALA A 68 17.47 -2.92 6.09
N ILE A 69 16.59 -2.15 6.73
CA ILE A 69 15.74 -2.66 7.82
C ILE A 69 14.80 -3.75 7.26
N ASP A 70 14.59 -4.82 8.03
CA ASP A 70 13.74 -5.94 7.63
C ASP A 70 12.30 -5.48 7.29
N GLY A 71 11.76 -6.00 6.19
CA GLY A 71 10.44 -5.61 5.71
C GLY A 71 9.31 -5.88 6.72
N ASN A 72 9.43 -6.90 7.57
CA ASN A 72 8.43 -7.15 8.61
C ASN A 72 8.47 -6.07 9.68
N ILE A 73 9.66 -5.58 10.05
CA ILE A 73 9.82 -4.45 10.99
C ILE A 73 9.18 -3.19 10.42
N VAL A 74 9.36 -2.94 9.12
CA VAL A 74 8.69 -1.82 8.43
C VAL A 74 7.17 -2.02 8.43
N GLN A 75 6.67 -3.22 8.10
CA GLN A 75 5.24 -3.54 8.09
C GLN A 75 4.58 -3.37 9.47
N THR A 76 5.20 -3.83 10.55
CA THR A 76 4.65 -3.65 11.91
C THR A 76 4.70 -2.20 12.35
N SER A 77 5.74 -1.46 11.95
CA SER A 77 5.86 -0.04 12.26
C SER A 77 4.82 0.81 11.51
N ILE A 78 4.43 0.39 10.30
CA ILE A 78 3.29 0.96 9.56
C ILE A 78 1.98 0.73 10.31
N TRP A 79 1.74 -0.49 10.80
CA TRP A 79 0.55 -0.77 11.61
C TRP A 79 0.53 0.03 12.91
N GLY A 80 1.67 0.18 13.57
CA GLY A 80 1.78 1.02 14.77
C GLY A 80 1.56 2.51 14.47
N ALA A 81 2.13 3.02 13.39
CA ALA A 81 1.92 4.40 12.94
C ALA A 81 0.48 4.70 12.51
N GLN A 82 -0.24 3.67 12.07
CA GLN A 82 -1.67 3.72 11.73
C GLN A 82 -2.58 3.38 12.92
N LEU A 83 -2.01 3.16 14.12
CA LEU A 83 -2.71 2.85 15.37
C LEU A 83 -3.51 1.53 15.37
N TYR A 84 -3.10 0.54 14.58
CA TYR A 84 -3.70 -0.80 14.65
C TYR A 84 -3.28 -1.54 15.92
N GLU A 85 -4.22 -2.30 16.46
CA GLU A 85 -4.03 -3.18 17.61
C GLU A 85 -3.56 -4.58 17.20
N ASP A 86 -2.81 -5.21 18.11
CA ASP A 86 -2.35 -6.57 18.05
C ASP A 86 -3.51 -7.57 18.36
N SER A 87 -3.25 -8.88 18.47
CA SER A 87 -4.34 -9.84 18.79
C SER A 87 -4.80 -9.80 20.25
N HIS A 88 -4.11 -9.05 21.11
CA HIS A 88 -4.38 -8.86 22.53
C HIS A 88 -5.01 -7.48 22.83
N GLY A 89 -5.16 -6.63 21.81
CA GLY A 89 -5.70 -5.27 21.94
C GLY A 89 -4.62 -4.21 22.19
N ASP A 90 -3.33 -4.56 22.10
CA ASP A 90 -2.24 -3.61 22.30
C ASP A 90 -1.89 -2.94 20.97
N THR A 91 -1.79 -1.61 20.92
CA THR A 91 -1.35 -0.92 19.71
C THR A 91 0.07 -1.34 19.33
N TYR A 92 0.29 -1.64 18.04
CA TYR A 92 1.63 -1.89 17.53
C TYR A 92 2.56 -0.70 17.81
N GLU A 93 3.81 -0.99 18.14
CA GLU A 93 4.82 0.05 18.32
C GLU A 93 5.60 0.30 17.03
N ILE A 94 5.96 1.56 16.84
CA ILE A 94 6.90 1.95 15.78
C ILE A 94 8.30 1.59 16.27
N ASN A 95 9.08 0.91 15.43
CA ASN A 95 10.47 0.59 15.75
C ASN A 95 11.27 1.88 16.01
N ASN A 96 12.02 1.92 17.12
CA ASN A 96 12.79 3.11 17.53
C ASN A 96 13.80 3.61 16.49
N THR A 97 14.44 2.71 15.74
CA THR A 97 15.37 3.09 14.67
C THR A 97 14.62 3.77 13.52
N ILE A 98 13.46 3.23 13.14
CA ILE A 98 12.58 3.86 12.13
C ILE A 98 12.10 5.23 12.62
N GLU A 99 11.64 5.32 13.87
CA GLU A 99 11.18 6.57 14.49
C GLU A 99 12.26 7.66 14.46
N SER A 100 13.52 7.28 14.73
CA SER A 100 14.66 8.19 14.62
C SER A 100 14.96 8.61 13.18
N ILE A 101 14.84 7.71 12.21
CA ILE A 101 15.14 8.00 10.79
C ILE A 101 14.11 8.97 10.21
N ILE A 102 12.81 8.75 10.49
CA ILE A 102 11.74 9.58 9.91
C ILE A 102 11.69 11.00 10.49
N ALA A 103 12.44 11.28 11.55
CA ALA A 103 12.65 12.64 12.05
C ALA A 103 13.52 13.50 11.10
N ASP A 104 14.29 12.88 10.20
CA ASP A 104 15.04 13.57 9.15
C ASP A 104 14.13 13.91 7.96
N SER A 105 13.98 15.21 7.69
CA SER A 105 13.17 15.73 6.58
C SER A 105 13.61 15.22 5.20
N SER A 106 14.89 14.90 5.02
CA SER A 106 15.43 14.36 3.76
C SER A 106 15.04 12.89 3.57
N ALA A 107 14.99 12.11 4.65
CA ALA A 107 14.53 10.73 4.63
C ALA A 107 13.08 10.63 4.19
N VAL A 108 12.22 11.56 4.64
CA VAL A 108 10.77 11.55 4.36
C VAL A 108 10.36 12.45 3.18
N ALA A 109 11.30 12.86 2.32
CA ALA A 109 11.00 13.71 1.18
C ALA A 109 9.86 13.14 0.33
N GLY A 110 8.86 13.98 0.02
CA GLY A 110 7.70 13.59 -0.79
C GLY A 110 6.58 12.86 -0.05
N TRP A 111 6.65 12.69 1.28
CA TRP A 111 5.64 11.94 2.07
C TRP A 111 4.19 12.41 1.88
N ASN A 112 3.95 13.70 1.58
CA ASN A 112 2.62 14.23 1.29
C ASN A 112 1.95 13.61 0.06
N ASN A 113 2.73 13.00 -0.84
CA ASN A 113 2.22 12.31 -2.01
C ASN A 113 1.99 10.82 -1.77
N VAL A 114 2.23 10.33 -0.55
CA VAL A 114 1.82 8.98 -0.17
C VAL A 114 0.31 8.93 0.03
N LYS A 115 -0.31 7.96 -0.62
CA LYS A 115 -1.74 7.70 -0.68
C LYS A 115 -2.01 6.23 -0.37
N VAL A 116 -3.29 5.90 -0.23
CA VAL A 116 -3.78 4.54 -0.11
C VAL A 116 -4.29 4.09 -1.48
N LEU A 117 -3.86 2.91 -1.92
CA LEU A 117 -4.49 2.14 -2.98
C LEU A 117 -5.48 1.18 -2.34
N ASN A 118 -6.77 1.50 -2.38
CA ASN A 118 -7.84 0.64 -1.87
C ASN A 118 -8.17 -0.41 -2.94
N LEU A 119 -8.07 -1.71 -2.62
CA LEU A 119 -8.27 -2.81 -3.57
C LEU A 119 -9.62 -3.49 -3.36
N TRP A 120 -10.41 -3.60 -4.44
CA TRP A 120 -11.77 -4.12 -4.41
C TRP A 120 -11.90 -5.42 -5.22
N ARG A 121 -12.72 -6.34 -4.70
CA ARG A 121 -13.14 -7.59 -5.36
C ARG A 121 -14.13 -7.37 -6.50
N ASN A 122 -14.73 -6.19 -6.59
CA ASN A 122 -15.85 -5.93 -7.49
C ASN A 122 -15.84 -4.51 -8.05
N ALA A 123 -16.46 -4.33 -9.22
CA ALA A 123 -16.47 -3.07 -9.97
C ALA A 123 -17.25 -1.93 -9.30
N ASN A 124 -18.17 -2.27 -8.41
CA ASN A 124 -18.96 -1.31 -7.64
C ASN A 124 -18.27 -0.87 -6.35
N CYS A 125 -17.03 -1.32 -6.08
CA CYS A 125 -16.25 -0.95 -4.91
C CYS A 125 -16.99 -1.18 -3.57
N THR A 126 -17.63 -2.35 -3.43
CA THR A 126 -18.34 -2.74 -2.20
C THR A 126 -17.77 -3.99 -1.54
N GLY A 127 -16.75 -4.60 -2.13
CA GLY A 127 -16.03 -5.73 -1.56
C GLY A 127 -14.57 -5.37 -1.42
N ASP A 128 -14.18 -4.65 -0.38
CA ASP A 128 -12.76 -4.35 -0.12
C ASP A 128 -11.96 -5.62 0.23
N VAL A 129 -10.68 -5.61 -0.11
CA VAL A 129 -9.73 -6.72 0.07
C VAL A 129 -8.56 -6.31 0.91
N GLN A 130 -8.01 -5.12 0.63
CA GLN A 130 -6.81 -4.59 1.25
C GLN A 130 -6.49 -3.18 0.74
N SER A 131 -6.28 -2.28 1.69
CA SER A 131 -5.60 -1.00 1.50
C SER A 131 -4.09 -1.15 1.50
N GLN A 132 -3.41 -0.65 0.46
CA GLN A 132 -1.94 -0.70 0.32
C GLN A 132 -1.34 0.69 0.13
N LEU A 133 -0.09 0.90 0.54
CA LEU A 133 0.56 2.19 0.35
C LEU A 133 1.02 2.38 -1.10
N VAL A 134 0.84 3.58 -1.63
CA VAL A 134 1.35 3.99 -2.93
C VAL A 134 1.83 5.44 -2.85
N MET A 135 2.84 5.80 -3.63
CA MET A 135 3.21 7.20 -3.80
C MET A 135 2.75 7.67 -5.18
N THR A 136 1.94 8.71 -5.21
CA THR A 136 1.64 9.40 -6.45
C THR A 136 2.79 10.34 -6.79
N PRO A 137 3.23 10.44 -8.04
CA PRO A 137 4.16 11.48 -8.45
C PRO A 137 3.50 12.83 -8.27
N VAL A 138 4.32 13.80 -7.87
CA VAL A 138 3.95 15.21 -7.83
C VAL A 138 3.36 15.60 -9.20
N PRO A 139 2.29 16.40 -9.27
CA PRO A 139 1.73 16.89 -10.53
C PRO A 139 2.85 17.47 -11.41
N GLY A 140 3.22 16.75 -12.47
CA GLY A 140 4.42 16.99 -13.27
C GLY A 140 5.10 15.72 -13.79
N ALA A 141 4.90 14.57 -13.15
CA ALA A 141 5.35 13.27 -13.65
C ALA A 141 4.15 12.32 -13.86
N GLY A 142 3.92 11.90 -15.10
CA GLY A 142 2.76 11.12 -15.50
C GLY A 142 2.64 9.76 -14.81
N LEU A 143 1.76 9.66 -13.82
CA LEU A 143 1.36 8.42 -13.16
C LEU A 143 0.30 7.66 -13.97
N LEU A 144 0.58 7.37 -15.23
CA LEU A 144 -0.18 6.35 -15.96
C LEU A 144 0.73 5.19 -16.43
N GLY A 145 2.05 5.29 -16.22
CA GLY A 145 3.02 4.28 -16.67
C GLY A 145 3.27 3.12 -15.69
N ALA A 146 3.23 3.35 -14.38
CA ALA A 146 3.71 2.36 -13.40
C ALA A 146 2.68 1.25 -13.07
N VAL A 147 1.38 1.58 -13.04
CA VAL A 147 0.32 0.58 -12.84
C VAL A 147 0.02 -0.18 -14.15
N GLY A 148 0.23 0.46 -15.31
CA GLY A 148 -0.01 -0.14 -16.62
C GLY A 148 1.00 -1.19 -17.07
N LEU A 149 2.27 -1.12 -16.65
CA LEU A 149 3.31 -2.03 -17.15
C LEU A 149 3.37 -3.38 -16.43
N GLY A 150 2.81 -3.50 -15.21
CA GLY A 150 2.70 -4.77 -14.49
C GLY A 150 1.51 -5.63 -14.93
N LEU A 151 0.43 -5.02 -15.41
CA LEU A 151 -0.80 -5.72 -15.83
C LEU A 151 -0.88 -5.92 -17.36
N ALA A 152 -0.22 -5.08 -18.16
CA ALA A 152 -0.21 -5.23 -19.62
C ALA A 152 0.55 -6.48 -20.11
N SER A 153 1.43 -7.06 -19.29
CA SER A 153 2.16 -8.30 -19.60
C SER A 153 1.29 -9.57 -19.47
N LEU A 154 0.05 -9.47 -18.97
CA LEU A 154 -0.85 -10.63 -18.79
C LEU A 154 -1.94 -10.79 -19.87
N ARG A 155 -2.08 -9.87 -20.85
CA ARG A 155 -3.10 -10.01 -21.92
C ARG A 155 -2.65 -9.62 -23.34
N LEU A 156 -1.39 -9.82 -23.69
CA LEU A 156 -0.95 -9.87 -25.10
C LEU A 156 -0.70 -11.31 -25.56
N ARG A 157 -1.76 -12.11 -25.56
CA ARG A 157 -1.80 -13.33 -26.40
C ARG A 157 -1.96 -12.85 -27.84
N ARG A 158 -0.84 -12.74 -28.57
CA ARG A 158 -0.83 -12.57 -30.03
C ARG A 158 -1.85 -13.55 -30.64
N ARG A 159 -2.97 -13.04 -31.13
CA ARG A 159 -3.69 -13.73 -32.20
C ARG A 159 -2.77 -13.66 -33.40
N ARG A 160 -2.03 -14.75 -33.67
CA ARG A 160 -1.49 -14.98 -35.01
C ARG A 160 -2.69 -14.91 -35.95
N ALA A 161 -2.70 -13.94 -36.85
CA ALA A 161 -3.52 -14.03 -38.03
C ALA A 161 -3.06 -15.27 -38.78
N THR A 162 -3.90 -16.29 -38.83
CA THR A 162 -3.86 -17.29 -39.89
C THR A 162 -4.24 -16.57 -41.17
N ALA A 163 -3.23 -16.21 -41.96
CA ALA A 163 -3.38 -16.09 -43.39
C ALA A 163 -2.71 -17.35 -43.96
N ASP A 164 -3.51 -18.28 -44.47
CA ASP A 164 -3.09 -19.27 -45.45
C ASP A 164 -4.33 -19.86 -46.13
N ALA A 165 -4.18 -20.05 -47.45
CA ALA A 165 -5.11 -20.48 -48.50
C ALA A 165 -5.97 -19.37 -49.13
#